data_AF-A0A257N5A5-F1
#
_entry.id   AF-A0A257N5A5-F1
#
_cell.length_a   1.000
_cell.length_b   1.000
_cell.length_c   1.000
_cell.angle_alpha   90.00
_cell.angle_beta   90.00
_cell.angle_gamma   90.00
#
_symmetry.space_group_name_H-M   'P 1'
#
loop_
_entity.id
_entity.type
_entity.pdbx_description
1 polymer ?
#
loop_
_entity_poly.entity_id
_entity_poly.type
_entity_poly.pdbx_seq_one_letter_code
_entity_poly.pdbx_strand_id
1 'polypeptide(L)'
;MVLGFGEKKTPEAFINACHKFVPTELLRPVTAQKSERITPEIQESSSEDSPKDFILNALEKICKDGGWTNLANLGNYLTKLKPDFDVRLYGFKSLGAMVKAHKDIFEIEEKSTSDSPAKVLYIRKKLS
;
A
#
# COMPACT_ATOMS: atom_id res chain seq x y z
N MET A 1 14.20 -17.40 -18.58
CA MET A 1 13.80 -16.47 -17.49
C MET A 1 14.95 -16.37 -16.50
N VAL A 2 15.58 -15.19 -16.38
CA VAL A 2 16.75 -14.96 -15.51
C VAL A 2 16.30 -14.21 -14.26
N LEU A 3 16.55 -14.79 -13.09
CA LEU A 3 16.19 -14.25 -11.79
C LEU A 3 17.44 -13.78 -11.06
N GLY A 4 17.53 -12.47 -10.80
CA GLY A 4 18.64 -11.83 -10.11
C GLY A 4 18.32 -11.52 -8.65
N PHE A 5 19.33 -11.59 -7.79
CA PHE A 5 19.25 -11.23 -6.38
C PHE A 5 20.42 -10.33 -6.01
N GLY A 6 20.20 -9.27 -5.22
CA GLY A 6 21.29 -8.39 -4.79
C GLY A 6 20.86 -7.28 -3.83
N GLU A 7 21.82 -6.51 -3.34
CA GLU A 7 21.59 -5.45 -2.36
C GLU A 7 21.23 -4.13 -3.05
N LYS A 8 20.66 -3.15 -2.32
CA LYS A 8 20.27 -1.84 -2.89
C LYS A 8 21.41 -1.05 -3.56
N LYS A 9 22.66 -1.44 -3.26
CA LYS A 9 23.88 -0.86 -3.85
C LYS A 9 24.30 -1.54 -5.16
N THR A 10 23.49 -2.46 -5.69
CA THR A 10 23.77 -3.15 -6.95
C THR A 10 23.67 -2.17 -8.13
N PRO A 11 24.69 -2.09 -9.01
CA PRO A 11 24.67 -1.17 -10.16
C PRO A 11 23.51 -1.48 -11.11
N GLU A 12 22.86 -0.44 -11.64
CA GLU A 12 21.70 -0.56 -12.55
C GLU A 12 21.95 -1.46 -13.76
N ALA A 13 23.18 -1.49 -14.28
CA ALA A 13 23.55 -2.37 -15.40
C ALA A 13 23.27 -3.86 -15.12
N PHE A 14 23.42 -4.30 -13.86
CA PHE A 14 23.14 -5.67 -13.44
C PHE A 14 21.65 -5.92 -13.16
N ILE A 15 20.92 -4.89 -12.74
CA ILE A 15 19.47 -4.95 -12.52
C ILE A 15 18.76 -5.10 -13.87
N ASN A 16 19.15 -4.30 -14.86
CA ASN A 16 18.54 -4.28 -16.20
C ASN A 16 18.84 -5.53 -17.03
N ALA A 17 19.90 -6.29 -16.69
CA ALA A 17 20.20 -7.57 -17.34
C ALA A 17 19.27 -8.71 -16.88
N CYS A 18 18.54 -8.53 -15.78
CA CYS A 18 17.66 -9.55 -15.21
C CYS A 18 16.20 -9.32 -15.64
N HIS A 19 15.45 -10.39 -15.88
CA HIS A 19 14.00 -10.27 -16.15
C HIS A 19 13.23 -9.90 -14.87
N LYS A 20 13.76 -10.32 -13.73
CA LYS A 20 13.23 -9.98 -12.40
C LYS A 20 14.38 -9.92 -11.41
N PHE A 21 14.44 -8.85 -10.63
CA PHE A 21 15.44 -8.66 -9.60
C PHE A 21 14.76 -8.58 -8.22
N VAL A 22 15.21 -9.38 -7.25
CA VAL A 22 14.68 -9.40 -5.89
C VAL A 22 15.75 -8.87 -4.94
N PRO A 23 15.55 -7.69 -4.34
CA PRO A 23 16.50 -7.19 -3.36
C PRO A 23 16.52 -8.06 -2.11
N THR A 24 17.72 -8.36 -1.61
CA THR A 24 17.95 -9.25 -0.45
C THR A 24 17.35 -8.72 0.85
N GLU A 25 17.04 -7.43 0.92
CA GLU A 25 16.34 -6.80 2.05
C GLU A 25 14.90 -7.31 2.24
N LEU A 26 14.24 -7.76 1.15
CA LEU A 26 12.90 -8.34 1.21
C LEU A 26 12.89 -9.78 1.74
N LEU A 27 14.06 -10.44 1.76
CA LEU A 27 14.19 -11.85 2.14
C LEU A 27 14.52 -12.04 3.62
N ARG A 28 14.74 -10.97 4.39
CA ARG A 28 14.96 -11.09 5.83
C ARG A 28 13.66 -11.53 6.52
N PRO A 29 13.64 -12.68 7.23
CA PRO A 29 12.48 -13.07 8.00
C PRO A 29 12.26 -12.03 9.11
N VAL A 30 11.06 -11.45 9.15
CA VAL A 30 10.66 -10.47 10.16
C VAL A 30 10.46 -11.18 11.48
N THR A 31 11.53 -11.40 12.24
CA THR A 31 11.43 -11.68 13.67
C THR A 31 11.01 -10.39 14.35
N ALA A 32 9.81 -10.39 14.91
CA ALA A 32 9.21 -9.27 15.64
C ALA A 32 10.19 -8.63 16.62
N GLN A 33 10.48 -7.33 16.47
CA GLN A 33 10.71 -6.40 17.58
C GLN A 33 10.40 -4.94 17.17
N LYS A 34 9.51 -4.36 17.98
CA LYS A 34 9.55 -3.00 18.55
C LYS A 34 9.35 -1.78 17.62
N SER A 35 8.30 -1.05 17.98
CA SER A 35 8.09 0.38 17.77
C SER A 35 9.38 1.19 17.86
N GLU A 36 9.83 1.72 16.73
CA GLU A 36 10.51 3.00 16.65
C GLU A 36 10.01 3.73 15.41
N ARG A 37 9.51 4.95 15.64
CA ARG A 37 9.10 5.88 14.60
C ARG A 37 10.32 6.16 13.74
N ILE A 38 10.34 5.65 12.52
CA ILE A 38 11.02 6.34 11.44
C ILE A 38 9.91 6.98 10.64
N THR A 39 9.64 8.24 10.97
CA THR A 39 9.00 9.18 10.05
C THR A 39 9.87 9.19 8.79
N PRO A 40 9.41 8.73 7.63
CA PRO A 40 9.98 9.23 6.40
C PRO A 40 9.44 10.65 6.29
N GLU A 41 10.32 11.62 6.40
CA GLU A 41 10.12 12.96 5.88
C GLU A 41 9.49 12.83 4.49
N ILE A 42 8.19 13.13 4.43
CA ILE A 42 7.42 13.12 3.19
C ILE A 42 7.93 14.33 2.44
N GLN A 43 8.91 14.11 1.57
CA GLN A 43 9.27 15.07 0.55
C GLN A 43 7.99 15.37 -0.23
N GLU A 44 7.49 16.58 -0.05
CA GLU A 44 6.56 17.24 -0.95
C GLU A 44 7.21 17.25 -2.33
N SER A 45 6.80 16.32 -3.17
CA SER A 45 7.03 16.37 -4.60
C SER A 45 5.67 16.24 -5.25
N SER A 46 5.11 17.42 -5.56
CA SER A 46 4.06 17.58 -6.56
C SER A 46 4.40 16.77 -7.79
N SER A 47 3.58 15.78 -8.10
CA SER A 47 3.27 15.25 -9.45
C SER A 47 2.64 13.87 -9.28
N GLU A 48 1.32 13.79 -9.44
CA GLU A 48 0.48 12.71 -9.99
C GLU A 48 0.83 11.19 -9.84
N ASP A 49 1.80 10.77 -9.02
CA ASP A 49 2.27 9.36 -8.97
C ASP A 49 2.39 8.77 -7.55
N SER A 50 1.93 9.49 -6.52
CA SER A 50 1.95 8.92 -5.17
C SER A 50 0.81 7.89 -4.99
N PRO A 51 1.08 6.70 -4.41
CA PRO A 51 0.07 5.66 -4.20
C PRO A 51 -1.10 6.13 -3.34
N LYS A 52 -0.85 7.08 -2.43
CA LYS A 52 -1.87 7.75 -1.61
C LYS A 52 -2.89 8.50 -2.48
N ASP A 53 -2.43 9.23 -3.49
CA ASP A 53 -3.29 10.04 -4.36
C ASP A 53 -4.14 9.14 -5.25
N PHE A 54 -3.56 8.05 -5.73
CA PHE A 54 -4.27 7.02 -6.46
C PHE A 54 -5.40 6.39 -5.63
N ILE A 55 -5.13 6.05 -4.36
CA ILE A 55 -6.13 5.51 -3.43
C ILE A 55 -7.22 6.54 -3.13
N LEU A 56 -6.84 7.82 -2.99
CA LEU A 56 -7.77 8.91 -2.69
C LEU A 56 -8.72 9.16 -3.87
N ASN A 57 -8.19 9.24 -5.08
CA ASN A 57 -8.98 9.31 -6.32
C ASN A 57 -9.91 8.10 -6.47
N ALA A 58 -9.42 6.89 -6.16
CA ALA A 58 -10.24 5.69 -6.18
C ALA A 58 -11.38 5.76 -5.14
N LEU A 59 -11.10 6.24 -3.93
CA LEU A 59 -12.10 6.44 -2.89
C LEU A 59 -13.18 7.45 -3.31
N GLU A 60 -12.81 8.58 -3.90
CA GLU A 60 -13.77 9.59 -4.37
C GLU A 60 -14.67 9.05 -5.48
N LYS A 61 -14.17 8.15 -6.34
CA LYS A 61 -14.97 7.49 -7.38
C LYS A 61 -15.94 6.45 -6.82
N ILE A 62 -15.52 5.68 -5.81
CA ILE A 62 -16.37 4.64 -5.19
C ILE A 62 -17.37 5.27 -4.21
N CYS A 63 -16.96 6.34 -3.52
CA CYS A 63 -17.71 6.96 -2.44
C CYS A 63 -17.86 8.46 -2.66
N LYS A 64 -18.92 8.82 -3.39
CA LYS A 64 -19.24 10.22 -3.73
C LYS A 64 -19.67 11.08 -2.51
N ASP A 65 -20.06 10.46 -1.40
CA ASP A 65 -20.63 11.13 -0.22
C ASP A 65 -19.71 11.09 1.02
N GLY A 66 -18.45 10.69 0.88
CA GLY A 66 -17.51 10.60 2.03
C GLY A 66 -17.86 9.51 3.05
N GLY A 67 -18.73 8.58 2.67
CA GLY A 67 -19.09 7.40 3.45
C GLY A 67 -17.97 6.37 3.59
N TRP A 68 -18.27 5.34 4.37
CA TRP A 68 -17.38 4.19 4.55
C TRP A 68 -17.48 3.22 3.38
N THR A 69 -16.34 2.80 2.85
CA THR A 69 -16.28 1.70 1.86
C THR A 69 -15.49 0.52 2.40
N ASN A 70 -15.82 -0.68 1.96
CA ASN A 70 -15.09 -1.89 2.32
C ASN A 70 -13.70 -1.85 1.65
N LEU A 71 -12.65 -2.08 2.44
CA LEU A 71 -11.26 -2.11 1.97
C LEU A 71 -11.04 -3.17 0.88
N ALA A 72 -11.73 -4.32 0.95
CA ALA A 72 -11.67 -5.35 -0.09
C ALA A 72 -12.30 -4.86 -1.40
N ASN A 73 -13.41 -4.12 -1.32
CA ASN A 73 -14.04 -3.51 -2.50
C ASN A 73 -13.13 -2.46 -3.14
N LEU A 74 -12.48 -1.63 -2.32
CA LEU A 74 -11.47 -0.68 -2.77
C LEU A 74 -10.29 -1.39 -3.44
N GLY A 75 -9.73 -2.44 -2.83
CA GLY A 75 -8.63 -3.21 -3.42
C GLY A 75 -8.99 -3.82 -4.77
N ASN A 76 -10.22 -4.34 -4.91
CA ASN A 76 -10.71 -4.87 -6.18
C ASN A 76 -10.85 -3.76 -7.24
N TYR A 77 -11.29 -2.57 -6.85
CA TYR A 77 -11.38 -1.41 -7.73
C TYR A 77 -9.99 -0.88 -8.14
N LEU A 78 -9.03 -0.83 -7.23
CA LEU A 78 -7.64 -0.45 -7.51
C LEU A 78 -7.02 -1.39 -8.54
N THR A 79 -7.23 -2.71 -8.40
CA THR A 79 -6.73 -3.71 -9.35
C THR A 79 -7.35 -3.53 -10.74
N LYS A 80 -8.62 -3.11 -10.83
CA LYS A 80 -9.28 -2.80 -12.10
C LYS A 80 -8.74 -1.52 -12.76
N LEU A 81 -8.42 -0.51 -11.96
CA LEU A 81 -7.87 0.76 -12.46
C LEU A 81 -6.41 0.63 -12.87
N LYS A 82 -5.60 -0.04 -12.05
CA LYS A 82 -4.17 -0.23 -12.25
C LYS A 82 -3.79 -1.64 -11.75
N PRO A 83 -3.80 -2.66 -12.63
CA PRO A 83 -3.46 -4.03 -12.24
C PRO A 83 -2.00 -4.19 -11.81
N ASP A 84 -1.14 -3.26 -12.21
CA ASP A 84 0.28 -3.19 -11.80
C ASP A 84 0.47 -2.59 -10.39
N PHE A 85 -0.60 -2.11 -9.75
CA PHE A 85 -0.53 -1.52 -8.42
C PHE A 85 -0.23 -2.57 -7.35
N ASP A 86 1.01 -2.60 -6.86
CA ASP A 86 1.43 -3.48 -5.78
C ASP A 86 1.93 -2.69 -4.55
N VAL A 87 1.23 -2.87 -3.43
CA VAL A 87 1.51 -2.24 -2.13
C VAL A 87 2.88 -2.62 -1.55
N ARG A 88 3.44 -3.75 -1.99
CA ARG A 88 4.75 -4.25 -1.55
C ARG A 88 5.90 -3.46 -2.16
N LEU A 89 5.70 -2.88 -3.35
CA LEU A 89 6.69 -1.97 -3.95
C LEU A 89 6.90 -0.71 -3.10
N TYR A 90 5.88 -0.36 -2.30
CA TYR A 90 5.90 0.75 -1.36
C TYR A 90 6.27 0.33 0.07
N GLY A 91 6.70 -0.91 0.29
CA GLY A 91 7.12 -1.41 1.61
C GLY A 91 5.99 -1.87 2.53
N PHE A 92 4.76 -2.00 2.03
CA PHE A 92 3.61 -2.45 2.82
C PHE A 92 3.24 -3.92 2.54
N LYS A 93 2.89 -4.67 3.59
CA LYS A 93 2.48 -6.08 3.46
C LYS A 93 1.10 -6.25 2.83
N SER A 94 0.24 -5.24 2.94
CA SER A 94 -1.13 -5.24 2.42
C SER A 94 -1.66 -3.81 2.26
N LEU A 95 -2.73 -3.66 1.46
CA LEU A 95 -3.46 -2.38 1.32
C LEU A 95 -3.88 -1.82 2.68
N GLY A 96 -4.36 -2.68 3.58
CA GLY A 96 -4.72 -2.28 4.94
C GLY A 96 -3.53 -1.72 5.73
N ALA A 97 -2.33 -2.29 5.58
CA ALA A 97 -1.13 -1.78 6.25
C ALA A 97 -0.71 -0.40 5.72
N MET A 98 -0.79 -0.20 4.41
CA MET A 98 -0.51 1.10 3.78
C MET A 98 -1.48 2.17 4.23
N VAL A 99 -2.78 1.89 4.20
CA VAL A 99 -3.79 2.84 4.67
C VAL A 99 -3.60 3.10 6.17
N LYS A 100 -3.29 2.07 6.97
CA LYS A 100 -2.99 2.21 8.42
C LYS A 100 -1.74 3.05 8.69
N ALA A 101 -0.80 3.13 7.76
CA ALA A 101 0.36 4.01 7.86
C ALA A 101 0.00 5.47 7.53
N HIS A 102 -0.96 5.70 6.64
CA HIS A 102 -1.44 7.01 6.21
C HIS A 102 -2.73 7.45 6.92
N LYS A 103 -2.78 7.32 8.26
CA LYS A 103 -3.93 7.74 9.10
C LYS A 103 -4.19 9.25 9.11
N ASP A 104 -3.24 10.01 8.61
CA ASP A 104 -3.37 11.45 8.45
C ASP A 104 -4.39 11.80 7.35
N ILE A 105 -4.52 10.94 6.34
CA ILE A 105 -5.35 11.15 5.15
C ILE A 105 -6.55 10.19 5.11
N PHE A 106 -6.38 8.98 5.66
CA PHE A 106 -7.40 7.94 5.62
C PHE A 106 -7.85 7.55 7.01
N GLU A 107 -9.14 7.31 7.17
CA GLU A 107 -9.70 6.73 8.38
C GLU A 107 -10.10 5.28 8.12
N ILE A 108 -9.83 4.40 9.10
CA ILE A 108 -10.05 2.96 8.98
C ILE A 108 -10.79 2.47 10.21
N GLU A 109 -11.82 1.66 9.99
CA GLU A 109 -12.64 1.10 11.05
C GLU A 109 -12.85 -0.40 10.81
N GLU A 110 -12.60 -1.23 11.81
CA GLU A 110 -12.85 -2.67 11.73
C GLU A 110 -14.26 -2.92 12.28
N LYS A 111 -15.20 -3.30 11.41
CA LYS A 111 -16.57 -3.65 11.81
C LYS A 111 -16.75 -5.15 11.78
N SER A 112 -17.38 -5.67 12.83
CA SER A 112 -17.92 -7.03 12.82
C SER A 112 -19.30 -6.95 12.19
N THR A 113 -19.54 -7.69 11.13
CA THR A 113 -20.87 -7.79 10.53
C THR A 113 -21.62 -8.90 11.27
N SER A 114 -22.88 -8.67 11.66
CA SER A 114 -23.69 -9.69 12.36
C SER A 114 -23.83 -11.01 11.57
N ASP A 115 -23.58 -10.95 10.26
CA ASP A 115 -23.64 -12.06 9.31
C ASP A 115 -22.37 -12.92 9.25
N SER A 116 -21.24 -12.46 9.79
CA SER A 116 -19.98 -13.20 9.70
C SER A 116 -19.03 -12.94 10.88
N PRO A 117 -18.37 -13.98 11.41
CA PRO A 117 -17.34 -13.81 12.45
C PRO A 117 -16.08 -13.11 11.94
N ALA A 118 -15.95 -12.93 10.63
CA ALA A 118 -14.85 -12.21 10.00
C ALA A 118 -14.98 -10.69 10.21
N LYS A 119 -13.91 -10.06 10.67
CA LYS A 119 -13.81 -8.61 10.79
C LYS A 119 -13.65 -8.00 9.40
N VAL A 120 -14.54 -7.08 9.04
CA VAL A 120 -14.50 -6.35 7.78
C VAL A 120 -13.85 -5.00 8.02
N LEU A 121 -12.82 -4.68 7.25
CA LEU A 121 -12.15 -3.39 7.29
C LEU A 121 -12.89 -2.41 6.39
N TYR A 122 -13.28 -1.27 6.96
CA TYR A 122 -13.83 -0.14 6.26
C TYR A 122 -12.83 1.00 6.23
N ILE A 123 -12.83 1.76 5.14
CA ILE A 123 -11.97 2.91 4.91
C ILE A 123 -12.80 4.09 4.41
N ARG A 124 -12.44 5.30 4.83
CA ARG A 124 -12.94 6.55 4.26
C ARG A 124 -11.82 7.58 4.15
N LYS A 125 -12.05 8.63 3.35
CA LYS A 125 -11.21 9.83 3.34
C LYS A 125 -11.41 10.57 4.66
N LYS A 126 -10.32 10.93 5.33
CA LYS A 126 -10.37 11.81 6.49
C LYS A 126 -10.60 13.23 5.98
N LEU A 127 -11.73 13.81 6.36
CA LEU A 127 -12.00 15.23 6.15
C LEU A 127 -11.13 15.95 7.17
N SER A 128 -10.05 16.57 6.70
CA SER A 128 -9.22 17.47 7.52
C SER A 128 -9.77 18.88 7.49
#